data_AF-A0A8T2ZFW8-F1
#
_entry.id   AF-A0A8T2ZFW8-F1
#
_cell.length_a   1.000
_cell.length_b   1.000
_cell.length_c   1.000
_cell.angle_alpha   90.00
_cell.angle_beta   90.00
_cell.angle_gamma   90.00
#
_symmetry.space_group_name_H-M   'P 1'
#
loop_
_entity.id
_entity.type
_entity.pdbx_description
1 polymer ?
#
loop_
_entity_poly.entity_id
_entity_poly.type
_entity_poly.pdbx_seq_one_letter_code
_entity_poly.pdbx_strand_id
1 'polypeptide(L)'
;MGEISELKHEVVLVREIPQRLCESMASCRDIYKDVLLTLQSFVPDGDSSIGKFLSTTCEIGLSLFSNLEKRFSMEMDDHKSFNVNDSLVQENWKVLSERHNYIPGISRKTSCSE
;
A
#
# COMPACT_ATOMS: atom_id res chain seq x y z
N MET A 1 -2.96 -25.79 6.85
CA MET A 1 -3.15 -24.72 7.85
C MET A 1 -2.07 -23.63 7.73
N GLY A 2 -0.80 -23.98 7.47
CA GLY A 2 0.31 -23.02 7.33
C GLY A 2 0.16 -22.03 6.16
N GLU A 3 -0.16 -22.52 4.96
CA GLU A 3 -0.29 -21.69 3.74
C GLU A 3 -1.30 -20.53 3.88
N ILE A 4 -2.44 -20.77 4.55
CA ILE A 4 -3.45 -19.73 4.80
C ILE A 4 -2.93 -18.67 5.78
N SER A 5 -2.13 -19.08 6.77
CA SER A 5 -1.52 -18.16 7.73
C SER A 5 -0.45 -17.29 7.07
N GLU A 6 0.35 -17.86 6.17
CA GLU A 6 1.37 -17.14 5.38
C GLU A 6 0.71 -16.11 4.47
N LEU A 7 -0.35 -16.51 3.75
CA LEU A 7 -1.11 -15.60 2.88
C LEU A 7 -1.75 -14.45 3.67
N LYS A 8 -2.31 -14.73 4.86
CA LYS A 8 -2.86 -13.68 5.74
C LYS A 8 -1.80 -12.68 6.18
N HIS A 9 -0.60 -13.17 6.52
CA HIS A 9 0.52 -12.31 6.88
C HIS A 9 0.98 -11.45 5.69
N GLU A 10 1.08 -12.03 4.49
CA GLU A 10 1.44 -11.29 3.28
C GLU A 10 0.43 -10.18 2.95
N VAL A 11 -0.86 -10.45 3.09
CA VAL A 11 -1.92 -9.44 2.91
C VAL A 11 -1.75 -8.27 3.88
N VAL A 12 -1.39 -8.53 5.14
CA VAL A 12 -1.12 -7.46 6.12
C VAL A 12 0.07 -6.62 5.68
N LEU A 13 1.18 -7.26 5.27
CA LEU A 13 2.37 -6.54 4.79
C LEU A 13 2.07 -5.67 3.57
N VAL A 14 1.32 -6.19 2.58
CA VAL A 14 0.95 -5.44 1.37
C VAL A 14 0.10 -4.22 1.72
N ARG A 15 -0.80 -4.32 2.71
CA ARG A 15 -1.62 -3.20 3.18
C ARG A 15 -0.82 -2.09 3.87
N GLU A 16 0.34 -2.41 4.45
CA GLU A 16 1.22 -1.41 5.06
C GLU A 16 2.04 -0.63 4.02
N ILE A 17 2.23 -1.16 2.81
CA ILE A 17 3.06 -0.52 1.78
C ILE A 17 2.55 0.89 1.42
N PRO A 18 1.25 1.11 1.10
CA PRO A 18 0.75 2.45 0.81
C PRO A 18 0.99 3.46 1.95
N GLN A 19 0.83 3.03 3.20
CA GLN A 19 1.07 3.89 4.36
C GLN A 19 2.55 4.31 4.45
N ARG A 20 3.46 3.34 4.40
CA ARG A 20 4.91 3.62 4.47
C ARG A 20 5.38 4.50 3.32
N LEU A 21 4.81 4.31 2.12
CA LEU A 21 5.07 5.17 0.97
C LEU A 21 4.53 6.58 1.19
N CYS A 22 3.32 6.74 1.74
CA CYS A 22 2.76 8.05 2.06
C CYS A 22 3.62 8.82 3.07
N GLU A 23 4.05 8.17 4.14
CA GLU A 23 4.95 8.74 5.17
C GLU A 23 6.30 9.14 4.57
N SER A 24 6.88 8.27 3.74
CA SER A 24 8.15 8.56 3.04
C SER A 24 8.01 9.74 2.09
N MET A 25 6.87 9.85 1.39
CA MET A 25 6.62 10.91 0.41
C MET A 25 6.48 12.27 1.09
N ALA A 26 5.83 12.33 2.26
CA ALA A 26 5.76 13.54 3.08
C ALA A 26 7.14 14.03 3.51
N SER A 27 8.00 13.11 3.97
CA SER A 27 9.38 13.44 4.33
C SER A 27 10.19 13.95 3.13
N CYS A 28 10.10 13.27 1.98
CA CYS A 28 10.76 13.70 0.75
C CYS A 28 10.31 15.09 0.29
N ARG A 29 9.00 15.39 0.39
CA ARG A 29 8.44 16.70 0.03
C ARG A 29 9.02 17.81 0.91
N ASP A 30 9.09 17.58 2.21
CA ASP A 30 9.58 18.59 3.16
C ASP A 30 11.08 18.85 2.95
N ILE A 31 11.88 17.79 2.75
CA ILE A 31 13.31 17.92 2.40
C ILE A 31 13.50 18.64 1.07
N TYR A 32 12.71 18.29 0.05
CA TYR A 32 12.76 18.91 -1.26
C TYR A 32 12.49 20.43 -1.18
N LYS A 33 11.47 20.81 -0.41
CA LYS A 33 11.12 22.21 -0.17
C LYS A 33 12.25 22.95 0.51
N ASP A 34 12.83 22.38 1.58
CA ASP A 34 13.92 22.99 2.33
C ASP A 34 15.16 23.19 1.46
N VAL A 35 15.53 22.21 0.64
CA VAL A 35 16.66 22.32 -0.29
C VAL A 35 16.44 23.46 -1.28
N LEU A 36 15.24 23.56 -1.88
CA LEU A 36 14.98 24.63 -2.86
C LEU A 36 14.88 26.01 -2.23
N LEU A 37 14.28 26.15 -1.04
CA LEU A 37 14.27 27.42 -0.30
C LEU A 37 15.69 27.84 0.09
N THR A 38 16.53 26.87 0.49
CA THR A 38 17.94 27.12 0.76
C THR A 38 18.67 27.60 -0.48
N LEU A 39 18.45 26.97 -1.64
CA LEU A 39 19.03 27.42 -2.90
C LEU A 39 18.55 28.82 -3.31
N GLN A 40 17.26 29.12 -3.13
CA GLN A 40 16.71 30.45 -3.39
C GLN A 40 17.33 31.52 -2.50
N SER A 41 17.72 31.20 -1.26
CA SER A 41 18.36 32.16 -0.35
C SER A 41 19.72 32.67 -0.84
N PHE A 42 20.40 31.93 -1.73
CA PHE A 42 21.66 32.34 -2.34
C PHE A 42 21.48 33.18 -3.61
N VAL A 43 20.25 33.34 -4.09
CA VAL A 43 19.96 34.07 -5.32
C VAL A 43 19.78 35.56 -5.02
N PRO A 44 20.59 36.45 -5.62
CA PRO A 44 20.43 37.89 -5.44
C PRO A 44 19.14 38.40 -6.13
N ASP A 45 18.25 39.00 -5.34
CA ASP A 45 16.91 39.57 -5.64
C ASP A 45 15.96 38.79 -6.57
N GLY A 46 14.66 38.86 -6.22
CA GLY A 46 13.59 37.96 -6.68
C GLY A 46 13.23 37.98 -8.17
N ASP A 47 13.85 38.85 -8.98
CA ASP A 47 13.57 38.97 -10.42
C ASP A 47 14.59 38.26 -11.33
N SER A 48 15.58 37.57 -10.76
CA SER A 48 16.51 36.77 -11.56
C SER A 48 15.82 35.56 -12.21
N SER A 49 16.28 35.20 -13.41
CA SER A 49 15.83 34.00 -14.13
C SER A 49 16.02 32.72 -13.31
N ILE A 50 17.07 32.68 -12.49
CA ILE A 50 17.38 31.57 -11.58
C ILE A 50 16.36 31.49 -10.45
N GLY A 51 15.99 32.62 -9.84
CA GLY A 51 14.96 32.66 -8.79
C GLY A 51 13.61 32.15 -9.30
N LYS A 52 13.20 32.61 -10.50
CA LYS A 52 11.98 32.13 -11.18
C LYS A 52 12.05 30.64 -11.50
N PHE A 53 13.19 30.16 -12.01
CA PHE A 53 13.40 28.74 -12.27
C PHE A 53 13.23 27.90 -11.00
N LEU A 54 13.92 28.28 -9.90
CA LEU A 54 13.84 27.55 -8.63
C LEU A 54 12.42 27.58 -8.03
N SER A 55 11.71 28.70 -8.14
CA SER A 55 10.31 28.81 -7.67
C SER A 55 9.38 27.89 -8.45
N THR A 56 9.41 27.96 -9.77
CA THR A 56 8.60 27.10 -10.64
C THR A 56 8.93 25.62 -10.42
N THR A 57 10.21 25.28 -10.29
CA THR A 57 10.63 23.92 -9.94
C THR A 57 10.05 23.49 -8.60
N CYS A 58 10.12 24.34 -7.56
CA CYS A 58 9.55 24.06 -6.25
C CYS A 58 8.04 23.76 -6.33
N GLU A 59 7.28 24.61 -7.04
CA GLU A 59 5.84 24.43 -7.24
C GLU A 59 5.52 23.10 -7.96
N ILE A 60 6.25 22.78 -9.03
CA ILE A 60 6.06 21.53 -9.77
C ILE A 60 6.34 20.33 -8.86
N GLY A 61 7.46 20.33 -8.14
CA GLY A 61 7.82 19.25 -7.24
C GLY A 61 6.80 19.06 -6.12
N LEU A 62 6.40 20.14 -5.44
CA LEU A 62 5.38 20.10 -4.39
C LEU A 62 4.04 19.55 -4.92
N SER A 63 3.64 19.93 -6.13
CA SER A 63 2.44 19.40 -6.78
C SER A 63 2.55 17.90 -7.05
N LEU A 64 3.69 17.42 -7.54
CA LEU A 64 3.94 16.00 -7.78
C LEU A 64 3.90 15.19 -6.48
N PHE A 65 4.60 15.64 -5.43
CA PHE A 65 4.59 14.99 -4.12
C PHE A 65 3.17 14.91 -3.54
N SER A 66 2.44 16.02 -3.57
CA SER A 66 1.05 16.07 -3.07
C SER A 66 0.13 15.13 -3.85
N ASN A 67 0.32 14.99 -5.17
CA ASN A 67 -0.46 14.06 -5.99
C ASN A 67 -0.16 12.60 -5.61
N LEU A 68 1.12 12.26 -5.43
CA LEU A 68 1.54 10.91 -5.04
C LEU A 68 1.01 10.55 -3.64
N GLU A 69 1.13 11.45 -2.66
CA GLU A 69 0.56 11.24 -1.32
C GLU A 69 -0.94 10.98 -1.36
N LYS A 70 -1.67 11.75 -2.17
CA LYS A 70 -3.11 11.54 -2.36
C LYS A 70 -3.40 10.16 -2.93
N ARG A 71 -2.61 9.69 -3.91
CA ARG A 71 -2.79 8.35 -4.50
C ARG A 71 -2.54 7.25 -3.48
N PHE A 72 -1.49 7.34 -2.68
CA PHE A 72 -1.23 6.37 -1.63
C PHE A 72 -2.30 6.38 -0.55
N SER A 73 -2.77 7.57 -0.17
CA SER A 73 -3.85 7.71 0.81
C SER A 73 -5.17 7.11 0.33
N MET A 74 -5.47 7.21 -0.98
CA MET A 74 -6.67 6.58 -1.56
C MET A 74 -6.58 5.05 -1.53
N GLU A 75 -5.43 4.48 -1.87
CA GLU A 75 -5.21 3.02 -1.80
C GLU A 75 -5.37 2.49 -0.36
N MET A 76 -4.98 3.28 0.66
CA MET A 76 -5.19 2.93 2.07
C MET A 76 -6.68 2.82 2.43
N ASP A 77 -7.55 3.66 1.86
CA ASP A 77 -8.99 3.67 2.15
C ASP A 77 -9.71 2.50 1.45
N ASP A 78 -9.32 2.20 0.21
CA ASP A 78 -9.85 1.07 -0.57
C ASP A 78 -9.54 -0.28 0.13
N HIS A 79 -8.35 -0.45 0.70
CA HIS A 79 -8.00 -1.65 1.47
C HIS A 79 -8.75 -1.77 2.81
N LYS A 80 -9.28 -0.68 3.35
CA LYS A 80 -10.09 -0.67 4.58
C LYS A 80 -11.46 -1.32 4.36
N SER A 81 -11.98 -1.24 3.12
CA SER A 81 -13.22 -1.88 2.71
C SER A 81 -13.10 -3.41 2.54
N PHE A 82 -11.87 -3.90 2.36
CA PHE A 82 -11.57 -5.32 2.20
C PHE A 82 -11.53 -6.03 3.56
N ASN A 83 -12.62 -5.91 4.32
CA ASN A 83 -12.91 -6.85 5.39
C ASN A 83 -13.36 -8.14 4.71
N VAL A 84 -12.39 -9.00 4.34
CA VAL A 84 -12.69 -10.39 4.04
C VAL A 84 -13.32 -10.91 5.32
N ASN A 85 -14.65 -11.05 5.34
CA ASN A 85 -15.35 -11.69 6.43
C ASN A 85 -14.82 -13.13 6.48
N ASP A 86 -13.77 -13.33 7.28
CA ASP A 86 -13.11 -14.61 7.48
C ASP A 86 -14.16 -15.65 7.91
N SER A 87 -15.22 -15.22 8.61
CA SER A 87 -16.35 -16.07 8.95
C SER A 87 -17.10 -16.61 7.74
N LEU A 88 -17.37 -15.79 6.71
CA LEU A 88 -18.07 -16.20 5.49
C LEU A 88 -17.19 -17.11 4.63
N VAL A 89 -15.90 -16.83 4.54
CA VAL A 89 -14.96 -17.68 3.81
C VAL A 89 -14.81 -19.03 4.51
N GLN A 90 -14.71 -19.03 5.85
CA GLN A 90 -14.62 -20.24 6.65
C GLN A 90 -15.93 -21.04 6.67
N GLU A 91 -17.08 -20.38 6.71
CA GLU A 91 -18.41 -21.00 6.63
C GLU A 91 -18.61 -21.65 5.25
N ASN A 92 -18.29 -20.95 4.16
CA ASN A 92 -18.37 -21.52 2.82
C ASN A 92 -17.39 -22.68 2.61
N TRP A 93 -16.17 -22.58 3.14
CA TRP A 93 -15.21 -23.69 3.12
C TRP A 93 -15.74 -24.91 3.90
N LYS A 94 -16.37 -24.68 5.06
CA LYS A 94 -16.96 -25.74 5.87
C LYS A 94 -18.11 -26.43 5.13
N VAL A 95 -19.04 -25.68 4.56
CA VAL A 95 -20.16 -26.19 3.74
C VAL A 95 -19.65 -26.99 2.54
N LEU A 96 -18.62 -26.51 1.85
CA LEU A 96 -18.01 -27.23 0.72
C LEU A 96 -17.31 -28.51 1.16
N SER A 97 -16.61 -28.50 2.31
CA SER A 97 -15.95 -29.68 2.86
C SER A 97 -16.95 -30.75 3.31
N GLU A 98 -18.06 -30.34 3.95
CA GLU A 98 -19.15 -31.23 4.35
C GLU A 98 -19.86 -31.82 3.13
N ARG A 99 -20.08 -31.02 2.09
CA ARG A 99 -20.66 -31.49 0.82
C ARG A 99 -19.73 -32.42 0.06
N HIS A 100 -18.42 -32.22 0.14
CA HIS A 100 -17.41 -33.12 -0.45
C HIS A 100 -17.40 -34.49 0.26
N ASN A 101 -17.61 -34.52 1.58
CA ASN A 101 -17.69 -35.76 2.37
C ASN A 101 -18.98 -36.56 2.14
N TYR A 102 -20.02 -35.96 1.55
CA TYR A 102 -21.28 -36.62 1.23
C TYR A 102 -21.35 -37.18 -0.21
N ILE A 103 -20.29 -37.05 -1.02
CA ILE A 103 -20.23 -37.69 -2.35
C ILE A 103 -19.69 -39.11 -2.16
N PRO A 104 -20.51 -40.17 -2.24
CA PRO A 104 -20.03 -41.54 -2.17
C PRO A 104 -19.36 -41.85 -3.51
N GLY A 105 -18.03 -41.87 -3.58
CA GLY A 105 -17.36 -42.31 -4.80
C GLY A 105 -15.88 -41.97 -4.98
N ILE A 106 -15.30 -41.04 -4.22
CA ILE A 106 -13.86 -40.73 -4.37
C ILE A 106 -13.12 -41.11 -3.08
N SER A 107 -12.86 -42.40 -2.94
CA SER A 107 -11.89 -42.93 -1.98
C SER A 107 -10.49 -42.43 -2.33
N ARG A 108 -10.04 -41.32 -1.74
CA ARG A 108 -8.60 -41.05 -1.63
C ARG A 108 -8.07 -41.81 -0.42
N LYS A 109 -7.55 -43.01 -0.67
CA LYS A 109 -6.63 -43.68 0.27
C LYS A 109 -5.48 -42.71 0.55
N THR A 110 -5.41 -42.19 1.76
CA THR A 110 -4.14 -41.76 2.35
C THR A 110 -3.96 -42.62 3.59
N SER A 111 -3.22 -43.71 3.42
CA SER A 111 -2.67 -44.46 4.54
C SER A 111 -1.64 -43.58 5.22
N CYS A 112 -1.92 -43.15 6.46
CA CYS A 112 -0.84 -42.91 7.41
C CYS A 112 -0.52 -44.29 8.02
N SER A 113 0.65 -44.82 7.69
CA SER A 113 1.32 -45.82 8.52
C SER A 113 2.06 -45.09 9.64
N GLU A 114 2.20 -45.80 10.75
CA GLU A 114 2.69 -45.44 12.09
C GLU A 114 3.99 -44.63 12.15
#